data_AF-A0A0A7A0E7-F1
#
_entry.id   AF-A0A0A7A0E7-F1
#
_cell.length_a   1.000
_cell.length_b   1.000
_cell.length_c   1.000
_cell.angle_alpha   90.00
_cell.angle_beta   90.00
_cell.angle_gamma   90.00
#
_symmetry.space_group_name_H-M   'P 1'
#
loop_
_entity.id
_entity.type
_entity.pdbx_description
1 polymer ?
#
loop_
_entity_poly.entity_id
_entity_poly.type
_entity_poly.pdbx_seq_one_letter_code
_entity_poly.pdbx_strand_id
1 'polypeptide(L)'
;MQPSPAMQALIEQIYHTFHRYPVPKQCVVCCEYCLSQQEQKALQNTSLRALPYSLINAWNSSPGPDPQNSDEVRYFLPRLLEFVAQGHFDNIHEVFSLRRINLANKANWRADELAILQQFACQYMADWVYGDEAVELQNMLEMFFRADIALAPLLDAVISVPGYQPTVSVACFLWHNREENIQNSSFEQDDDDKAITAQINTWADNNQSILKERSRQAIENPLRQPEQGTRYQVWEENCY
;
A
#
# COMPACT_ATOMS: atom_id res chain seq x y z
N MET A 1 0.97 -12.91 -0.49
CA MET A 1 1.18 -12.84 -1.94
C MET A 1 2.63 -13.20 -2.26
N GLN A 2 2.90 -13.93 -3.34
CA GLN A 2 4.27 -14.13 -3.80
C GLN A 2 4.68 -12.91 -4.64
N PRO A 3 5.75 -12.17 -4.30
CA PRO A 3 6.17 -11.00 -5.08
C PRO A 3 6.50 -11.36 -6.52
N SER A 4 6.08 -10.51 -7.48
CA SER A 4 6.44 -10.67 -8.89
C SER A 4 7.96 -10.60 -9.10
N PRO A 5 8.49 -11.09 -10.24
CA PRO A 5 9.92 -10.94 -10.55
C PRO A 5 10.38 -9.47 -10.54
N ALA A 6 9.53 -8.53 -10.96
CA ALA A 6 9.81 -7.11 -10.93
C ALA A 6 9.91 -6.60 -9.48
N MET A 7 8.96 -7.00 -8.62
CA MET A 7 9.01 -6.67 -7.20
C MET A 7 10.21 -7.28 -6.48
N GLN A 8 10.58 -8.53 -6.80
CA GLN A 8 11.80 -9.17 -6.26
C GLN A 8 13.06 -8.37 -6.63
N ALA A 9 13.18 -7.93 -7.87
CA ALA A 9 14.30 -7.09 -8.31
C ALA A 9 14.33 -5.73 -7.57
N LEU A 10 13.17 -5.11 -7.35
CA LEU A 10 13.06 -3.88 -6.56
C LEU A 10 13.45 -4.09 -5.10
N ILE A 11 13.07 -5.21 -4.49
CA ILE A 11 13.48 -5.56 -3.12
C ILE A 11 15.01 -5.61 -3.04
N GLU A 12 15.70 -6.27 -3.98
CA GLU A 12 17.17 -6.27 -4.01
C GLU A 12 17.77 -4.86 -4.13
N GLN A 13 17.18 -4.02 -4.98
CA GLN A 13 17.62 -2.63 -5.14
C GLN A 13 17.39 -1.79 -3.87
N ILE A 14 16.30 -2.03 -3.16
CA ILE A 14 16.03 -1.40 -1.86
C ILE A 14 17.12 -1.80 -0.85
N TYR A 15 17.41 -3.10 -0.71
CA TYR A 15 18.49 -3.56 0.17
C TYR A 15 19.83 -2.91 -0.22
N HIS A 16 20.13 -2.82 -1.52
CA HIS A 16 21.33 -2.14 -2.00
C HIS A 16 21.30 -0.62 -1.73
N THR A 17 20.16 0.05 -1.82
CA THR A 17 20.08 1.50 -1.60
C THR A 17 20.29 1.86 -0.14
N PHE A 18 19.76 1.05 0.78
CA PHE A 18 19.75 1.32 2.22
C PHE A 18 20.87 0.60 3.00
N HIS A 19 21.71 -0.25 2.37
CA HIS A 19 22.82 -0.94 3.06
C HIS A 19 23.83 -0.02 3.76
N ARG A 20 23.84 1.28 3.39
CA ARG A 20 24.75 2.29 3.93
C ARG A 20 24.49 2.65 5.39
N TYR A 21 23.29 2.33 5.90
CA TYR A 21 22.90 2.66 7.27
C TYR A 21 23.43 1.59 8.24
N PRO A 22 24.12 2.00 9.32
CA PRO A 22 24.64 1.06 10.29
C PRO A 22 23.51 0.44 11.11
N VAL A 23 23.77 -0.73 11.69
CA VAL A 23 22.87 -1.35 12.67
C VAL A 23 22.58 -0.35 13.81
N PRO A 24 21.30 -0.07 14.13
CA PRO A 24 20.94 0.86 15.19
C PRO A 24 21.49 0.40 16.54
N LYS A 25 22.22 1.28 17.23
CA LYS A 25 22.76 0.98 18.57
C LYS A 25 21.67 0.79 19.63
N GLN A 26 20.51 1.41 19.41
CA GLN A 26 19.30 1.30 20.20
C GLN A 26 18.12 1.45 19.25
N CYS A 27 17.05 0.68 19.47
CA CYS A 27 15.77 0.88 18.77
C CYS A 27 14.93 1.81 19.64
N VAL A 28 14.64 3.02 19.15
CA VAL A 28 13.97 4.03 19.97
C VAL A 28 12.47 3.77 19.94
N VAL A 29 11.96 3.17 21.01
CA VAL A 29 10.54 2.96 21.28
C VAL A 29 10.12 3.65 22.57
N CYS A 30 8.81 3.81 22.80
CA CYS A 30 8.25 4.52 23.95
C CYS A 30 8.74 3.97 25.30
N CYS A 31 8.74 2.64 25.48
CA CYS A 31 9.22 2.00 26.70
C CYS A 31 9.51 0.51 26.50
N GLU A 32 10.08 -0.13 27.52
CA GLU A 32 10.43 -1.57 27.52
C GLU A 32 9.24 -2.52 27.42
N TYR A 33 8.01 -2.05 27.71
CA TYR A 33 6.78 -2.82 27.51
C TYR A 33 6.32 -2.83 26.06
N CYS A 34 6.76 -1.85 25.26
CA CYS A 34 6.43 -1.79 23.83
C CYS A 34 7.38 -2.64 22.99
N LEU A 35 8.62 -2.84 23.44
CA LEU A 35 9.61 -3.71 22.82
C LEU A 35 10.60 -4.17 23.90
N SER A 36 10.58 -5.46 24.22
CA SER A 36 11.38 -6.01 25.31
C SER A 36 12.88 -5.87 25.05
N GLN A 37 13.70 -5.88 26.11
CA GLN A 37 15.16 -5.87 25.95
C GLN A 37 15.68 -7.08 25.15
N GLN A 38 14.99 -8.22 25.21
CA GLN A 38 15.34 -9.41 24.42
C GLN A 38 15.09 -9.17 22.93
N GLU A 39 13.95 -8.58 22.56
CA GLU A 39 13.63 -8.23 21.18
C GLU A 39 14.57 -7.15 20.64
N GLN A 40 14.88 -6.13 21.44
CA GLN A 40 15.86 -5.11 21.06
C GLN A 40 17.24 -5.72 20.76
N LYS A 41 17.71 -6.63 21.62
CA LYS A 41 18.97 -7.36 21.37
C LYS A 41 18.87 -8.26 20.14
N ALA A 42 17.73 -8.90 19.89
CA ALA A 42 17.52 -9.72 18.72
C ALA A 42 17.56 -8.88 17.42
N LEU A 43 16.97 -7.68 17.42
CA LEU A 43 17.00 -6.74 16.28
C LEU A 43 18.44 -6.32 15.92
N GLN A 44 19.29 -6.19 16.94
CA GLN A 44 20.68 -5.76 16.77
C GLN A 44 21.62 -6.89 16.35
N ASN A 45 21.39 -8.11 16.85
CA ASN A 45 22.31 -9.23 16.65
C ASN A 45 21.95 -10.13 15.47
N THR A 46 20.78 -9.91 14.85
CA THR A 46 20.34 -10.67 13.68
C THR A 46 20.62 -9.87 12.42
N SER A 47 21.15 -10.52 11.38
CA SER A 47 21.29 -9.90 10.06
C SER A 47 19.95 -9.39 9.57
N LEU A 48 19.90 -8.17 9.00
CA LEU A 48 18.67 -7.52 8.54
C LEU A 48 17.77 -8.45 7.71
N ARG A 49 18.38 -9.20 6.78
CA ARG A 49 17.64 -10.11 5.88
C ARG A 49 17.16 -11.40 6.55
N ALA A 50 17.76 -11.76 7.68
CA ALA A 50 17.36 -12.91 8.49
C ALA A 50 16.35 -12.54 9.58
N LEU A 51 16.01 -11.26 9.75
CA LEU A 51 15.05 -10.84 10.77
C LEU A 51 13.67 -11.45 10.49
N PRO A 52 13.05 -12.11 11.49
CA PRO A 52 11.72 -12.67 11.31
C PRO A 52 10.66 -11.57 11.30
N TYR A 53 9.52 -11.85 10.64
CA TYR A 53 8.40 -10.92 10.54
C TYR A 53 7.93 -10.45 11.92
N SER A 54 7.79 -11.36 12.89
CA SER A 54 7.33 -11.04 14.24
C SER A 54 8.16 -9.93 14.90
N LEU A 55 9.46 -9.90 14.67
CA LEU A 55 10.37 -8.94 15.29
C LEU A 55 10.34 -7.58 14.59
N ILE A 56 10.27 -7.56 13.26
CA ILE A 56 10.04 -6.33 12.49
C ILE A 56 8.65 -5.76 12.79
N ASN A 57 7.64 -6.61 12.91
CA ASN A 57 6.27 -6.21 13.22
C ASN A 57 6.17 -5.65 14.64
N ALA A 58 6.82 -6.28 15.62
CA ALA A 58 6.91 -5.75 16.98
C ALA A 58 7.50 -4.34 16.95
N TRP A 59 8.69 -4.16 16.34
CA TRP A 59 9.30 -2.85 16.16
C TRP A 59 8.39 -1.86 15.44
N ASN A 60 7.74 -2.24 14.34
CA ASN A 60 6.88 -1.34 13.57
C ASN A 60 5.64 -0.92 14.38
N SER A 61 5.07 -1.85 15.15
CA SER A 61 3.87 -1.66 15.97
C SER A 61 4.11 -0.88 17.27
N SER A 62 5.33 -0.92 17.83
CA SER A 62 5.66 -0.22 19.08
C SER A 62 5.52 1.30 18.92
N PRO A 63 4.81 2.01 19.81
CA PRO A 63 4.85 3.47 19.82
C PRO A 63 6.31 3.97 19.88
N GLY A 64 6.66 4.97 19.07
CA GLY A 64 7.99 5.57 19.05
C GLY A 64 7.92 7.08 19.27
N PRO A 65 9.07 7.75 19.42
CA PRO A 65 9.13 9.20 19.45
C PRO A 65 8.66 9.80 18.11
N ASP A 66 8.18 11.04 18.18
CA ASP A 66 7.87 11.86 17.02
C ASP A 66 8.74 13.14 17.08
N PRO A 67 9.74 13.31 16.20
CA PRO A 67 10.09 12.42 15.08
C PRO A 67 10.91 11.20 15.51
N GLN A 68 10.75 10.10 14.78
CA GLN A 68 11.58 8.91 14.85
C GLN A 68 12.97 9.19 14.25
N ASN A 69 14.00 8.51 14.78
CA ASN A 69 15.32 8.53 14.17
C ASN A 69 15.27 7.98 12.73
N SER A 70 15.59 8.84 11.75
CA SER A 70 15.55 8.50 10.33
C SER A 70 16.50 7.36 9.96
N ASP A 71 17.69 7.28 10.55
CA ASP A 71 18.66 6.22 10.22
C ASP A 71 18.21 4.85 10.72
N GLU A 72 17.51 4.80 11.87
CA GLU A 72 16.89 3.57 12.37
C GLU A 72 15.81 3.09 11.41
N VAL A 73 14.93 4.00 10.96
CA VAL A 73 13.88 3.67 9.99
C VAL A 73 14.51 3.17 8.69
N ARG A 74 15.48 3.90 8.14
CA ARG A 74 16.17 3.52 6.89
C ARG A 74 16.90 2.17 6.99
N TYR A 75 17.44 1.82 8.15
CA TYR A 75 18.07 0.51 8.34
C TYR A 75 17.05 -0.65 8.27
N PHE A 76 15.91 -0.53 8.96
CA PHE A 76 14.90 -1.60 8.98
C PHE A 76 13.97 -1.60 7.75
N LEU A 77 13.91 -0.49 7.03
CA LEU A 77 12.98 -0.29 5.92
C LEU A 77 13.04 -1.37 4.83
N PRO A 78 14.22 -1.87 4.36
CA PRO A 78 14.27 -2.93 3.36
C PRO A 78 13.51 -4.19 3.77
N ARG A 79 13.67 -4.60 5.03
CA ARG A 79 13.02 -5.81 5.55
C ARG A 79 11.52 -5.59 5.76
N LEU A 80 11.12 -4.39 6.19
CA LEU A 80 9.71 -4.02 6.28
C LEU A 80 9.02 -4.07 4.91
N LEU A 81 9.62 -3.44 3.89
CA LEU A 81 9.06 -3.40 2.53
C LEU A 81 9.00 -4.78 1.88
N GLU A 82 9.98 -5.64 2.15
CA GLU A 82 9.93 -7.04 1.72
C GLU A 82 8.71 -7.78 2.28
N PHE A 83 8.37 -7.57 3.56
CA PHE A 83 7.18 -8.15 4.17
C PHE A 83 5.87 -7.53 3.67
N VAL A 84 5.85 -6.21 3.44
CA VAL A 84 4.72 -5.52 2.82
C VAL A 84 4.45 -6.09 1.42
N ALA A 85 5.48 -6.27 0.58
CA ALA A 85 5.36 -6.87 -0.74
C ALA A 85 4.85 -8.33 -0.71
N GLN A 86 5.05 -9.03 0.41
CA GLN A 86 4.53 -10.38 0.63
C GLN A 86 3.09 -10.38 1.19
N GLY A 87 2.53 -9.21 1.51
CA GLY A 87 1.19 -9.05 2.08
C GLY A 87 1.10 -9.42 3.56
N HIS A 88 2.18 -9.26 4.33
CA HIS A 88 2.17 -9.52 5.76
C HIS A 88 1.71 -8.29 6.56
N PHE A 89 0.55 -8.40 7.22
CA PHE A 89 -0.11 -7.30 7.95
C PHE A 89 -0.61 -7.66 9.35
N ASP A 90 -0.19 -8.80 9.93
CA ASP A 90 -0.75 -9.27 11.20
C ASP A 90 -0.66 -8.21 12.31
N ASN A 91 -1.79 -7.99 13.01
CA ASN A 91 -1.93 -7.13 14.19
C ASN A 91 -1.84 -5.61 13.96
N ILE A 92 -1.72 -5.15 12.72
CA ILE A 92 -1.83 -3.72 12.38
C ILE A 92 -2.82 -3.57 11.21
N HIS A 93 -3.66 -2.53 11.26
CA HIS A 93 -4.41 -2.13 10.07
C HIS A 93 -3.43 -1.76 8.94
N GLU A 94 -3.65 -2.25 7.72
CA GLU A 94 -2.74 -2.11 6.56
C GLU A 94 -2.27 -0.66 6.34
N VAL A 95 -3.18 0.30 6.53
CA VAL A 95 -2.92 1.74 6.50
C VAL A 95 -1.71 2.17 7.34
N PHE A 96 -1.44 1.50 8.47
CA PHE A 96 -0.34 1.85 9.37
C PHE A 96 0.93 1.03 9.14
N SER A 97 0.97 0.17 8.14
CA SER A 97 2.12 -0.71 7.88
C SER A 97 3.40 0.07 7.56
N LEU A 98 3.29 1.27 6.97
CA LEU A 98 4.43 2.14 6.65
C LEU A 98 4.56 3.36 7.60
N ARG A 99 3.88 3.34 8.75
CA ARG A 99 3.85 4.49 9.69
C ARG A 99 5.23 4.98 10.13
N ARG A 100 6.25 4.10 10.17
CA ARG A 100 7.62 4.47 10.54
C ARG A 100 8.26 5.44 9.55
N ILE A 101 7.86 5.37 8.28
CA ILE A 101 8.29 6.33 7.25
C ILE A 101 7.65 7.70 7.51
N ASN A 102 6.38 7.75 7.93
CA ASN A 102 5.70 8.99 8.31
C ASN A 102 6.42 9.71 9.46
N LEU A 103 6.73 8.95 10.52
CA LEU A 103 7.35 9.49 11.73
C LEU A 103 8.83 9.89 11.52
N ALA A 104 9.47 9.49 10.41
CA ALA A 104 10.85 9.82 10.14
C ALA A 104 10.97 11.23 9.55
N ASN A 105 11.91 12.03 10.04
CA ASN A 105 12.24 13.30 9.40
C ASN A 105 12.81 13.04 7.99
N LYS A 106 12.16 13.61 6.97
CA LYS A 106 12.50 13.45 5.54
C LYS A 106 13.50 14.47 4.99
N ALA A 107 13.83 15.53 5.74
CA ALA A 107 14.69 16.62 5.26
C ALA A 107 16.07 16.16 4.73
N ASN A 108 16.57 15.03 5.25
CA ASN A 108 17.88 14.47 4.89
C ASN A 108 17.78 13.15 4.11
N TRP A 109 16.62 12.81 3.55
CA TRP A 109 16.48 11.62 2.70
C TRP A 109 17.04 11.93 1.32
N ARG A 110 17.76 10.97 0.77
CA ARG A 110 18.42 11.14 -0.51
C ARG A 110 17.41 10.97 -1.65
N ALA A 111 17.71 11.59 -2.78
CA ALA A 111 16.88 11.47 -3.97
C ALA A 111 16.73 10.02 -4.47
N ASP A 112 17.79 9.20 -4.38
CA ASP A 112 17.73 7.78 -4.75
C ASP A 112 16.86 6.96 -3.79
N GLU A 113 16.83 7.32 -2.51
CA GLU A 113 15.98 6.67 -1.50
C GLU A 113 14.50 6.98 -1.74
N LEU A 114 14.17 8.25 -1.99
CA LEU A 114 12.80 8.64 -2.30
C LEU A 114 12.33 8.03 -3.63
N ALA A 115 13.22 8.01 -4.64
CA ALA A 115 12.90 7.43 -5.95
C ALA A 115 12.64 5.92 -5.88
N ILE A 116 13.44 5.15 -5.13
CA ILE A 116 13.22 3.70 -5.04
C ILE A 116 11.94 3.37 -4.27
N LEU A 117 11.53 4.20 -3.31
CA LEU A 117 10.27 4.02 -2.58
C LEU A 117 9.05 4.31 -3.46
N GLN A 118 9.13 5.34 -4.29
CA GLN A 118 8.10 5.62 -5.29
C GLN A 118 7.97 4.45 -6.28
N GLN A 119 9.10 3.91 -6.77
CA GLN A 119 9.12 2.76 -7.69
C GLN A 119 8.52 1.50 -7.04
N PHE A 120 8.89 1.23 -5.79
CA PHE A 120 8.30 0.15 -4.99
C PHE A 120 6.79 0.28 -4.89
N ALA A 121 6.29 1.47 -4.53
CA ALA A 121 4.87 1.72 -4.38
C ALA A 121 4.11 1.56 -5.71
N CYS A 122 4.64 2.08 -6.81
CA CYS A 122 4.06 1.87 -8.15
C CYS A 122 4.01 0.38 -8.53
N GLN A 123 5.09 -0.37 -8.32
CA GLN A 123 5.10 -1.81 -8.62
C GLN A 123 4.16 -2.60 -7.71
N TYR A 124 4.07 -2.23 -6.43
CA TYR A 124 3.13 -2.82 -5.48
C TYR A 124 1.72 -2.67 -6.00
N MET A 125 1.29 -1.45 -6.32
CA MET A 125 -0.06 -1.21 -6.83
C MET A 125 -0.34 -2.00 -8.12
N ALA A 126 0.63 -2.04 -9.05
CA ALA A 126 0.50 -2.81 -10.29
C ALA A 126 0.37 -4.32 -10.06
N ASP A 127 1.16 -4.88 -9.15
CA ASP A 127 1.13 -6.32 -8.83
C ASP A 127 -0.21 -6.72 -8.21
N TRP A 128 -0.78 -5.88 -7.34
CA TRP A 128 -2.05 -6.18 -6.66
C TRP A 128 -3.24 -6.15 -7.61
N VAL A 129 -3.29 -5.20 -8.56
CA VAL A 129 -4.40 -5.13 -9.52
C VAL A 129 -4.27 -6.12 -10.68
N TYR A 130 -3.11 -6.76 -10.86
CA TYR A 130 -2.88 -7.77 -11.89
C TYR A 130 -3.58 -9.11 -11.57
N GLY A 131 -4.11 -9.28 -10.36
CA GLY A 131 -4.82 -10.49 -9.94
C GLY A 131 -6.15 -10.74 -10.68
N ASP A 132 -6.78 -11.87 -10.36
CA ASP A 132 -8.04 -12.30 -10.97
C ASP A 132 -9.28 -11.62 -10.38
N GLU A 133 -9.11 -10.80 -9.34
CA GLU A 133 -10.18 -10.11 -8.61
C GLU A 133 -9.91 -8.61 -8.54
N ALA A 134 -10.99 -7.82 -8.47
CA ALA A 134 -10.88 -6.40 -8.18
C ALA A 134 -10.41 -6.21 -6.73
N VAL A 135 -9.53 -5.24 -6.52
CA VAL A 135 -8.93 -4.97 -5.21
C VAL A 135 -9.45 -3.66 -4.64
N GLU A 136 -9.55 -3.61 -3.30
CA GLU A 136 -9.81 -2.39 -2.56
C GLU A 136 -8.54 -1.52 -2.59
N LEU A 137 -8.61 -0.33 -3.19
CA LEU A 137 -7.45 0.55 -3.40
C LEU A 137 -7.28 1.58 -2.28
N GLN A 138 -8.32 1.89 -1.52
CA GLN A 138 -8.33 2.95 -0.52
C GLN A 138 -7.28 2.70 0.57
N ASN A 139 -7.26 1.51 1.18
CA ASN A 139 -6.31 1.20 2.25
C ASN A 139 -4.85 1.23 1.76
N MET A 140 -4.59 0.75 0.54
CA MET A 140 -3.25 0.75 -0.06
C MET A 140 -2.77 2.17 -0.36
N LEU A 141 -3.63 2.99 -0.96
CA LEU A 141 -3.31 4.39 -1.27
C LEU A 141 -3.12 5.20 0.01
N GLU A 142 -3.95 5.00 1.03
CA GLU A 142 -3.81 5.66 2.33
C GLU A 142 -2.50 5.26 3.02
N MET A 143 -2.13 3.97 3.00
CA MET A 143 -0.84 3.49 3.53
C MET A 143 0.35 4.24 2.91
N PHE A 144 0.34 4.41 1.58
CA PHE A 144 1.42 5.12 0.87
C PHE A 144 1.35 6.63 1.05
N PHE A 145 0.15 7.22 1.09
CA PHE A 145 -0.03 8.64 1.38
C PHE A 145 0.57 9.01 2.73
N ARG A 146 0.23 8.25 3.78
CA ARG A 146 0.76 8.45 5.13
C ARG A 146 2.28 8.28 5.17
N ALA A 147 2.88 7.55 4.23
CA ALA A 147 4.32 7.45 4.08
C ALA A 147 4.95 8.62 3.28
N ASP A 148 4.21 9.69 2.98
CA ASP A 148 4.53 10.78 2.03
C ASP A 148 4.97 10.28 0.65
N ILE A 149 4.36 9.22 0.14
CA ILE A 149 4.54 8.78 -1.25
C ILE A 149 3.48 9.44 -2.11
N ALA A 150 3.89 9.99 -3.26
CA ALA A 150 2.97 10.69 -4.15
C ALA A 150 1.95 9.71 -4.76
N LEU A 151 0.66 10.04 -4.68
CA LEU A 151 -0.42 9.15 -5.11
C LEU A 151 -0.64 9.11 -6.63
N ALA A 152 -0.41 10.22 -7.33
CA ALA A 152 -0.64 10.27 -8.78
C ALA A 152 0.14 9.19 -9.56
N PRO A 153 1.46 8.97 -9.32
CA PRO A 153 2.19 7.89 -9.98
C PRO A 153 1.68 6.47 -9.63
N LEU A 154 1.08 6.27 -8.45
CA LEU A 154 0.49 4.99 -8.07
C LEU A 154 -0.79 4.72 -8.87
N LEU A 155 -1.64 5.73 -8.98
CA LEU A 155 -2.87 5.66 -9.78
C LEU A 155 -2.54 5.48 -11.29
N ASP A 156 -1.50 6.15 -11.78
CA ASP A 156 -0.97 5.97 -13.13
C ASP A 156 -0.48 4.53 -13.36
N ALA A 157 0.20 3.94 -12.37
CA ALA A 157 0.66 2.55 -12.44
C ALA A 157 -0.52 1.57 -12.54
N VAL A 158 -1.57 1.78 -11.72
CA VAL A 158 -2.79 0.95 -11.75
C VAL A 158 -3.48 1.02 -13.12
N ILE A 159 -3.78 2.23 -13.61
CA ILE A 159 -4.51 2.41 -14.88
C ILE A 159 -3.70 2.00 -16.11
N SER A 160 -2.38 1.89 -15.95
CA SER A 160 -1.48 1.37 -16.98
C SER A 160 -1.59 -0.15 -17.13
N VAL A 161 -1.99 -0.88 -16.08
CA VAL A 161 -2.23 -2.32 -16.16
C VAL A 161 -3.47 -2.58 -17.02
N PRO A 162 -3.33 -3.26 -18.17
CA PRO A 162 -4.48 -3.57 -19.01
C PRO A 162 -5.31 -4.67 -18.35
N GLY A 163 -6.63 -4.56 -18.48
CA GLY A 163 -7.54 -5.62 -18.05
C GLY A 163 -8.80 -5.10 -17.38
N TYR A 164 -9.73 -6.02 -17.19
CA TYR A 164 -11.00 -5.75 -16.53
C TYR A 164 -10.80 -5.42 -15.04
N GLN A 165 -10.01 -6.21 -14.31
CA GLN A 165 -9.84 -6.06 -12.86
C GLN A 165 -9.19 -4.75 -12.41
N PRO A 166 -8.09 -4.27 -13.03
CA PRO A 166 -7.55 -2.95 -12.72
C PRO A 166 -8.57 -1.83 -12.96
N THR A 167 -9.30 -1.92 -14.08
CA THR A 167 -10.31 -0.92 -14.45
C THR A 167 -11.46 -0.86 -13.45
N VAL A 168 -11.98 -2.03 -13.03
CA VAL A 168 -13.04 -2.11 -12.03
C VAL A 168 -12.57 -1.64 -10.67
N SER A 169 -11.34 -2.00 -10.26
CA SER A 169 -10.76 -1.55 -8.98
C SER A 169 -10.72 -0.03 -8.91
N VAL A 170 -10.24 0.65 -9.97
CA VAL A 170 -10.25 2.12 -10.06
C VAL A 170 -11.67 2.68 -10.10
N ALA A 171 -12.58 2.08 -10.88
CA ALA A 171 -13.96 2.56 -10.98
C ALA A 171 -14.71 2.48 -9.65
N CYS A 172 -14.59 1.35 -8.93
CA CYS A 172 -15.14 1.17 -7.60
C CYS A 172 -14.54 2.20 -6.63
N PHE A 173 -13.21 2.36 -6.63
CA PHE A 173 -12.54 3.33 -5.77
C PHE A 173 -13.02 4.77 -6.00
N LEU A 174 -13.06 5.23 -7.26
CA LEU A 174 -13.53 6.57 -7.61
C LEU A 174 -15.02 6.76 -7.30
N TRP A 175 -15.83 5.72 -7.43
CA TRP A 175 -17.24 5.77 -7.05
C TRP A 175 -17.41 6.01 -5.55
N HIS A 176 -16.70 5.26 -4.70
CA HIS A 176 -16.77 5.44 -3.25
C HIS A 176 -16.26 6.81 -2.80
N ASN A 177 -15.27 7.37 -3.52
CA ASN A 177 -14.63 8.64 -3.17
C ASN A 177 -15.23 9.86 -3.91
N ARG A 178 -16.40 9.72 -4.54
CA ARG A 178 -17.14 10.88 -5.04
C ARG A 178 -17.65 11.72 -3.86
N GLU A 179 -17.59 13.04 -3.98
CA GLU A 179 -18.06 13.97 -2.94
C GLU A 179 -19.46 13.62 -2.42
N GLU A 180 -20.39 13.27 -3.31
CA GLU A 180 -21.77 12.87 -2.98
C GLU A 180 -21.86 11.59 -2.12
N ASN A 181 -20.88 10.69 -2.24
CA ASN A 181 -20.82 9.42 -1.51
C ASN A 181 -19.96 9.54 -0.23
N ILE A 182 -18.97 10.45 -0.22
CA ILE A 182 -18.12 10.73 0.95
C ILE A 182 -18.92 11.44 2.05
N GLN A 183 -19.84 12.35 1.70
CA GLN A 183 -20.67 13.10 2.65
C GLN A 183 -21.56 12.23 3.58
N ASN A 184 -21.68 10.92 3.28
CA ASN A 184 -22.42 9.95 4.11
C ASN A 184 -21.52 8.87 4.72
N SER A 185 -20.20 9.02 4.64
CA SER A 185 -19.22 8.06 5.13
C SER A 185 -18.62 8.50 6.47
N SER A 186 -18.19 7.55 7.30
CA SER A 186 -17.55 7.83 8.59
C SER A 186 -16.18 8.53 8.47
N PHE A 187 -15.69 8.80 7.25
CA PHE A 187 -14.37 9.33 6.92
C PHE A 187 -14.28 10.87 6.89
N GLU A 188 -15.36 11.61 7.23
CA GLU A 188 -15.30 13.09 7.30
C GLU A 188 -14.47 13.66 8.47
N GLN A 189 -13.79 12.84 9.27
CA GLN A 189 -13.28 13.26 10.58
C GLN A 189 -11.80 13.68 10.66
N ASP A 190 -10.96 13.46 9.64
CA ASP A 190 -9.53 13.85 9.64
C ASP A 190 -9.12 14.72 8.44
N ASP A 191 -8.18 15.64 8.64
CA ASP A 191 -7.64 16.53 7.59
C ASP A 191 -6.85 15.74 6.53
N ASP A 192 -6.25 14.62 6.92
CA ASP A 192 -5.56 13.68 6.02
C ASP A 192 -6.53 13.10 4.96
N ASP A 193 -7.74 12.70 5.37
CA ASP A 193 -8.73 12.09 4.47
C ASP A 193 -9.19 13.06 3.38
N LYS A 194 -9.34 14.35 3.75
CA LYS A 194 -9.66 15.42 2.79
C LYS A 194 -8.52 15.67 1.82
N ALA A 195 -7.27 15.65 2.30
CA ALA A 195 -6.09 15.86 1.45
C ALA A 195 -5.91 14.72 0.44
N ILE A 196 -6.08 13.47 0.87
CA ILE A 196 -6.06 12.28 0.00
C ILE A 196 -7.15 12.40 -1.07
N THR A 197 -8.39 12.66 -0.65
CA THR A 197 -9.55 12.80 -1.54
C THR A 197 -9.33 13.87 -2.60
N ALA A 198 -8.81 15.04 -2.20
CA ALA A 198 -8.54 16.14 -3.12
C ALA A 198 -7.48 15.77 -4.18
N GLN A 199 -6.42 15.04 -3.79
CA GLN A 199 -5.41 14.56 -4.74
C GLN A 199 -5.98 13.54 -5.73
N ILE A 200 -6.83 12.62 -5.26
CA ILE A 200 -7.48 11.61 -6.10
C ILE A 200 -8.42 12.28 -7.12
N ASN A 201 -9.27 13.19 -6.67
CA ASN A 201 -10.22 13.90 -7.54
C ASN A 201 -9.48 14.73 -8.59
N THR A 202 -8.44 15.46 -8.19
CA THR A 202 -7.58 16.21 -9.11
C THR A 202 -6.93 15.29 -10.15
N TRP A 203 -6.42 14.12 -9.73
CA TRP A 203 -5.86 13.15 -10.65
C TRP A 203 -6.91 12.60 -11.62
N ALA A 204 -8.10 12.25 -11.12
CA ALA A 204 -9.18 11.69 -11.95
C ALA A 204 -9.66 12.69 -13.01
N ASP A 205 -9.79 13.96 -12.65
CA ASP A 205 -10.18 15.03 -13.57
C ASP A 205 -9.14 15.25 -14.68
N ASN A 206 -7.85 15.19 -14.33
CA ASN A 206 -6.77 15.30 -15.30
C ASN A 206 -6.67 14.08 -16.22
N ASN A 207 -7.19 12.92 -15.82
CA ASN A 207 -7.07 11.65 -16.52
C ASN A 207 -8.38 11.11 -17.11
N GLN A 208 -9.42 11.95 -17.23
CA GLN A 208 -10.74 11.51 -17.72
C GLN A 208 -10.71 10.82 -19.08
N SER A 209 -9.85 11.24 -20.00
CA SER A 209 -9.74 10.63 -21.33
C SER A 209 -9.26 9.19 -21.26
N ILE A 210 -8.22 8.92 -20.45
CA ILE A 210 -7.66 7.58 -20.24
C ILE A 210 -8.67 6.72 -19.48
N LEU A 211 -9.31 7.26 -18.44
CA LEU A 211 -10.35 6.55 -17.68
C LEU A 211 -11.50 6.09 -18.60
N LYS A 212 -12.01 6.98 -19.46
CA LYS A 212 -13.06 6.63 -20.44
C LYS A 212 -12.61 5.52 -21.39
N GLU A 213 -11.40 5.59 -21.90
CA GLU A 213 -10.86 4.58 -22.80
C GLU A 213 -10.68 3.22 -22.11
N ARG A 214 -10.19 3.20 -20.87
CA ARG A 214 -10.08 1.96 -20.07
C ARG A 214 -11.44 1.37 -19.76
N SER A 215 -12.40 2.17 -19.34
CA SER A 215 -13.78 1.71 -19.12
C SER A 215 -14.38 1.11 -20.39
N ARG A 216 -14.18 1.77 -21.55
CA ARG A 216 -14.61 1.23 -22.85
C ARG A 216 -13.98 -0.14 -23.13
N GLN A 217 -12.67 -0.26 -22.99
CA GLN A 217 -11.94 -1.52 -23.21
C GLN A 217 -12.43 -2.65 -22.30
N ALA A 218 -12.73 -2.35 -21.03
CA ALA A 218 -13.24 -3.32 -20.06
C ALA A 218 -14.69 -3.77 -20.39
N ILE A 219 -15.53 -2.86 -20.88
CA ILE A 219 -16.90 -3.16 -21.31
C ILE A 219 -16.93 -3.98 -22.60
N GLU A 220 -16.04 -3.68 -23.55
CA GLU A 220 -15.98 -4.37 -24.84
C GLU A 220 -15.30 -5.74 -24.78
N ASN A 221 -14.41 -5.94 -23.81
CA ASN A 221 -13.75 -7.20 -23.53
C ASN A 221 -14.06 -7.67 -22.10
N PRO A 222 -15.35 -7.91 -21.76
CA PRO A 222 -15.67 -8.47 -20.47
C PRO A 222 -14.97 -9.84 -20.38
N LEU A 223 -14.45 -10.16 -19.20
CA LEU A 223 -13.81 -11.46 -18.91
C LEU A 223 -14.58 -12.55 -19.66
N ARG A 224 -13.89 -13.36 -20.48
CA ARG A 224 -14.46 -14.60 -21.01
C ARG A 224 -14.70 -15.54 -19.82
N GLN A 225 -15.75 -15.29 -19.05
CA GLN A 225 -16.22 -16.24 -18.05
C GLN A 225 -16.78 -17.46 -18.78
N PRO A 226 -16.53 -18.69 -18.30
CA PRO A 226 -17.30 -19.83 -18.74
C PRO A 226 -18.76 -19.57 -18.38
N GLU A 227 -19.66 -19.63 -19.37
CA GLU A 227 -21.10 -19.58 -19.15
C GLU A 227 -21.51 -20.71 -18.20
N GLN A 228 -21.64 -20.41 -16.91
CA GLN A 228 -22.62 -21.07 -16.06
C GLN A 228 -23.56 -19.99 -15.57
N GLY A 229 -24.42 -19.55 -16.48
CA GLY A 229 -25.55 -18.70 -16.12
C GLY A 229 -26.32 -19.37 -15.00
N THR A 230 -26.36 -18.71 -13.85
CA THR A 230 -27.33 -19.01 -12.79
C THR A 230 -28.70 -18.88 -13.43
N ARG A 231 -29.33 -20.00 -13.76
CA ARG A 231 -30.75 -20.02 -14.14
C ARG A 231 -31.52 -19.47 -12.95
N TYR A 232 -31.92 -18.22 -13.02
CA TYR A 232 -32.98 -17.71 -12.15
C TYR A 232 -34.22 -18.58 -12.41
N GLN A 233 -34.59 -19.39 -11.42
CA GLN A 233 -35.92 -20.00 -11.42
C GLN A 233 -36.92 -18.86 -11.25
N VAL A 234 -37.68 -18.61 -12.31
CA VAL A 234 -38.89 -17.80 -12.24
C VAL A 234 -39.86 -18.56 -11.34
N TRP A 235 -40.15 -18.01 -10.17
CA TRP A 235 -41.24 -18.49 -9.34
C TRP A 235 -42.53 -18.07 -10.02
N GLU A 236 -43.24 -19.01 -10.65
CA GLU A 236 -44.64 -18.81 -11.01
C GLU A 236 -45.45 -18.75 -9.72
N GLU A 237 -45.98 -17.56 -9.41
CA GLU A 237 -46.98 -17.38 -8.36
C GLU A 237 -48.22 -18.20 -8.75
N ASN A 238 -48.37 -19.37 -8.15
CA ASN A 238 -49.62 -20.10 -8.17
C ASN A 238 -50.62 -19.40 -7.25
N CYS A 239 -51.41 -18.49 -7.81
CA CYS A 239 -52.66 -18.05 -7.21
C CYS A 239 -53.63 -19.24 -7.12
N TYR A 240 -53.94 -19.67 -5.91
CA TYR A 240 -55.15 -20.44 -5.57
C TYR A 240 -55.85 -19.77 -4.39
#